data_AF-A0A0Q8T8F7-F1
#
_entry.id   AF-A0A0Q8T8F7-F1
#
_cell.length_a   1.000
_cell.length_b   1.000
_cell.length_c   1.000
_cell.angle_alpha   90.00
_cell.angle_beta   90.00
_cell.angle_gamma   90.00
#
_symmetry.space_group_name_H-M   'P 1'
#
loop_
_entity.id
_entity.type
_entity.pdbx_description
1 polymer ?
#
loop_
_entity_poly.entity_id
_entity_poly.type
_entity_poly.pdbx_seq_one_letter_code
_entity_poly.pdbx_strand_id
1 'polypeptide(L)'
;MYLCGFTEVPAIARPKAFFHSLTLSAMALVVGSAHAQGAPSPRPAWPELLQAELTQVAAQNTAGIGVYVRDLESGIAVSHRGQERWYLASTVKIPVALAVLQAVERGDFTLDTRLRVRAADYVDGAGHTNAKPVGAALSIRYLLEQMVIYSDNTASDMLIGLVGIRAVNALVEQLVPRGFERITSLADVRRHAYGYLTPQASHLSGHDFLIIKRQRSDADRVQVLSRLLHVPAVSFLLPSVGDAFEAYYAGGLNSGRLDAYADLLELLVNGKVLHGAHTRYLLGVMERVQTGVHRVQAGLPKTARFAHKTGTQRARTCDSGLVTVPRLGRDQRVIVVACTRGELSSARSDRALRDVGAALCNSGLLTDGRTHDPECPPVARVVHRADPGER
;
A
#
# COMPACT_ATOMS: atom_id res chain seq x y z
N MET A 1 48.66 32.54 -43.93
CA MET A 1 48.05 32.92 -45.22
C MET A 1 46.56 33.13 -44.96
N TYR A 2 46.11 34.40 -45.00
CA TYR A 2 44.75 34.99 -44.96
C TYR A 2 43.73 34.46 -43.91
N LEU A 3 43.33 35.19 -42.86
CA LEU A 3 42.74 36.54 -42.65
C LEU A 3 41.19 36.56 -42.56
N CYS A 4 40.73 37.07 -41.40
CA CYS A 4 39.60 37.98 -41.13
C CYS A 4 38.13 37.56 -41.40
N GLY A 5 37.13 38.02 -40.61
CA GLY A 5 37.20 39.05 -39.58
C GLY A 5 35.96 39.19 -38.70
N PHE A 6 36.18 39.78 -37.53
CA PHE A 6 35.19 40.38 -36.63
C PHE A 6 34.91 41.81 -37.09
N THR A 7 33.66 42.28 -36.96
CA THR A 7 33.32 43.70 -37.05
C THR A 7 32.59 44.14 -35.79
N GLU A 8 33.25 45.03 -35.05
CA GLU A 8 32.71 45.90 -34.01
C GLU A 8 31.79 46.96 -34.62
N VAL A 9 30.84 47.47 -33.82
CA VAL A 9 30.03 48.66 -34.13
C VAL A 9 30.26 49.70 -33.03
N PRO A 10 30.47 50.99 -33.36
CA PRO A 10 30.99 51.98 -32.42
C PRO A 10 29.93 52.71 -31.60
N ALA A 11 30.40 53.29 -30.49
CA ALA A 11 29.68 54.19 -29.60
C ALA A 11 29.41 55.57 -30.23
N ILE A 12 28.23 56.12 -29.96
CA ILE A 12 27.90 57.53 -30.22
C ILE A 12 27.56 58.22 -28.89
N ALA A 13 28.18 59.38 -28.69
CA ALA A 13 28.08 60.23 -27.52
C ALA A 13 26.84 61.15 -27.52
N ARG A 14 26.55 61.63 -26.30
CA ARG A 14 25.39 62.38 -25.77
C ARG A 14 25.06 63.71 -26.45
N PRO A 15 23.90 64.29 -26.10
CA PRO A 15 23.96 65.59 -25.43
C PRO A 15 23.21 65.65 -24.08
N LYS A 16 23.74 66.52 -23.21
CA LYS A 16 23.21 66.87 -21.89
C LYS A 16 22.00 67.79 -22.04
N ALA A 17 20.93 67.51 -21.31
CA ALA A 17 19.89 68.50 -21.01
C ALA A 17 19.67 68.53 -19.49
N PHE A 18 19.97 69.70 -18.91
CA PHE A 18 19.59 70.09 -17.57
C PHE A 18 18.07 70.34 -17.56
N PHE A 19 17.34 69.67 -16.66
CA PHE A 19 16.05 70.17 -16.16
C PHE A 19 16.04 70.05 -14.65
N HIS A 20 16.06 71.21 -13.98
CA HIS A 20 15.54 71.37 -12.63
C HIS A 20 14.06 71.02 -12.66
N SER A 21 13.57 70.22 -11.73
CA SER A 21 12.18 70.31 -11.29
C SER A 21 11.98 69.71 -9.90
N LEU A 22 11.20 70.43 -9.14
CA LEU A 22 11.00 70.37 -7.70
C LEU A 22 10.59 68.98 -7.20
N THR A 23 11.22 68.54 -6.11
CA THR A 23 10.68 67.50 -5.22
C THR A 23 9.42 68.01 -4.53
N LEU A 24 8.24 67.65 -5.05
CA LEU A 24 7.02 67.63 -4.25
C LEU A 24 6.99 66.30 -3.47
N SER A 25 7.21 66.38 -2.16
CA SER A 25 6.88 65.29 -1.23
C SER A 25 5.37 65.11 -1.19
N ALA A 26 4.85 64.18 -1.98
CA ALA A 26 3.52 63.62 -1.77
C ALA A 26 3.62 62.59 -0.64
N MET A 27 3.21 62.99 0.56
CA MET A 27 3.04 62.10 1.70
C MET A 27 1.81 61.22 1.41
N ALA A 28 2.03 60.09 0.72
CA ALA A 28 0.98 59.10 0.50
C ALA A 28 0.66 58.44 1.84
N LEU A 29 -0.51 58.76 2.40
CA LEU A 29 -1.13 57.97 3.46
C LEU A 29 -1.40 56.57 2.91
N VAL A 30 -0.48 55.63 3.18
CA VAL A 30 -0.75 54.20 3.08
C VAL A 30 -1.70 53.88 4.23
N VAL A 31 -3.00 53.91 3.96
CA VAL A 31 -4.00 53.29 4.83
C VAL A 31 -3.75 51.79 4.76
N GLY A 32 -2.94 51.28 5.68
CA GLY A 32 -2.73 49.84 5.85
C GLY A 32 -4.06 49.21 6.23
N SER A 33 -4.73 48.58 5.26
CA SER A 33 -5.80 47.64 5.55
C SER A 33 -5.18 46.46 6.27
N ALA A 34 -5.20 46.53 7.60
CA ALA A 34 -4.94 45.40 8.47
C ALA A 34 -5.94 44.30 8.07
N HIS A 35 -5.49 43.36 7.22
CA HIS A 35 -6.21 42.13 7.01
C HIS A 35 -6.21 41.44 8.37
N ALA A 36 -7.39 41.43 9.01
CA ALA A 36 -7.62 40.61 10.17
C ALA A 36 -7.29 39.17 9.77
N GLN A 37 -6.11 38.70 10.16
CA GLN A 37 -5.78 37.29 10.12
C GLN A 37 -6.76 36.63 11.09
N GLY A 38 -7.82 36.03 10.54
CA GLY A 38 -8.78 35.28 11.34
C GLY A 38 -8.02 34.30 12.22
N ALA A 39 -8.39 34.23 13.50
CA ALA A 39 -7.76 33.33 14.45
C ALA A 39 -7.69 31.92 13.85
N PRO A 40 -6.54 31.22 13.93
CA PRO A 40 -6.41 29.88 13.38
C PRO A 40 -7.52 29.00 13.98
N SER A 41 -8.29 28.33 13.13
CA SER A 41 -9.32 27.40 13.57
C SER A 41 -8.68 26.37 14.52
N PRO A 42 -9.33 26.04 15.65
CA PRO A 42 -8.77 25.09 16.60
C PRO A 42 -8.44 23.77 15.90
N ARG A 43 -7.25 23.22 16.17
CA ARG A 43 -6.83 21.92 15.63
C ARG A 43 -7.83 20.84 16.09
N PRO A 44 -8.21 19.90 15.22
CA PRO A 44 -9.06 18.80 15.64
C PRO A 44 -8.32 17.92 16.66
N ALA A 45 -9.03 17.38 17.65
CA ALA A 45 -8.46 16.58 18.73
C ALA A 45 -8.25 15.09 18.36
N TRP A 46 -8.80 14.63 17.22
CA TRP A 46 -8.71 13.23 16.81
C TRP A 46 -7.28 12.72 16.60
N PRO A 47 -6.26 13.51 16.15
CA PRO A 47 -4.92 12.98 15.93
C PRO A 47 -4.26 12.48 17.20
N GLU A 48 -4.32 13.25 18.29
CA GLU A 48 -3.78 12.88 19.59
C GLU A 48 -4.53 11.67 20.17
N LEU A 49 -5.86 11.65 20.04
CA LEU A 49 -6.70 10.53 20.49
C LEU A 49 -6.41 9.24 19.72
N LEU A 50 -6.29 9.33 18.39
CA LEU A 50 -5.95 8.19 17.55
C LEU A 50 -4.55 7.66 17.89
N GLN A 51 -3.58 8.55 18.11
CA GLN A 51 -2.23 8.13 18.52
C GLN A 51 -2.25 7.37 19.85
N ALA A 52 -3.07 7.80 20.82
CA ALA A 52 -3.25 7.10 22.09
C ALA A 52 -3.90 5.72 21.91
N GLU A 53 -4.98 5.63 21.11
CA GLU A 53 -5.65 4.36 20.79
C GLU A 53 -4.70 3.39 20.07
N LEU A 54 -3.95 3.83 19.06
CA LEU A 54 -3.00 2.99 18.34
C LEU A 54 -1.87 2.48 19.24
N THR A 55 -1.44 3.30 20.22
CA THR A 55 -0.46 2.89 21.22
C THR A 55 -1.01 1.77 22.11
N GLN A 56 -2.30 1.83 22.48
CA GLN A 56 -2.96 0.77 23.23
C GLN A 56 -3.13 -0.51 22.39
N VAL A 57 -3.55 -0.38 21.13
CA VAL A 57 -3.63 -1.52 20.20
C VAL A 57 -2.27 -2.20 20.08
N ALA A 58 -1.18 -1.43 19.91
CA ALA A 58 0.17 -1.98 19.83
C ALA A 58 0.59 -2.71 21.12
N ALA A 59 0.27 -2.15 22.30
CA ALA A 59 0.63 -2.76 23.59
C ALA A 59 -0.12 -4.08 23.89
N GLN A 60 -1.32 -4.26 23.34
CA GLN A 60 -2.15 -5.44 23.58
C GLN A 60 -1.86 -6.61 22.64
N ASN A 61 -1.11 -6.36 21.58
CA ASN A 61 -0.85 -7.35 20.55
C ASN A 61 0.59 -7.85 20.64
N THR A 62 0.75 -9.18 20.64
CA THR A 62 2.06 -9.83 20.53
C THR A 62 2.69 -9.64 19.15
N ALA A 63 1.88 -9.30 18.15
CA ALA A 63 2.35 -8.92 16.82
C ALA A 63 2.94 -7.49 16.85
N GLY A 64 4.09 -7.29 16.22
CA GLY A 64 4.51 -5.93 15.88
C GLY A 64 3.52 -5.32 14.91
N ILE A 65 2.96 -4.16 15.24
CA ILE A 65 1.98 -3.45 14.42
C ILE A 65 2.56 -2.15 13.86
N GLY A 66 2.24 -1.83 12.62
CA GLY A 66 2.53 -0.55 11.98
C GLY A 66 1.25 -0.01 11.37
N VAL A 67 1.00 1.28 11.56
CA VAL A 67 -0.22 1.95 11.09
C VAL A 67 0.14 3.34 10.61
N TYR A 68 -0.38 3.70 9.44
CA TYR A 68 -0.37 5.06 8.93
C TYR A 68 -1.78 5.46 8.52
N VAL A 69 -2.21 6.64 8.95
CA VAL A 69 -3.54 7.19 8.69
C VAL A 69 -3.41 8.60 8.16
N ARG A 70 -4.16 8.94 7.12
CA ARG A 70 -4.21 10.29 6.55
C ARG A 70 -5.64 10.69 6.25
N ASP A 71 -6.08 11.81 6.83
CA ASP A 71 -7.32 12.49 6.47
C ASP A 71 -7.10 13.31 5.20
N LEU A 72 -7.85 13.01 4.14
CA LEU A 72 -7.72 13.68 2.84
C LEU A 72 -8.41 15.04 2.78
N GLU A 73 -9.19 15.40 3.80
CA GLU A 73 -9.86 16.69 3.89
C GLU A 73 -8.96 17.73 4.56
N SER A 74 -8.33 17.39 5.68
CA SER A 74 -7.41 18.29 6.39
C SER A 74 -5.94 18.13 6.00
N GLY A 75 -5.56 17.00 5.41
CA GLY A 75 -4.16 16.62 5.17
C GLY A 75 -3.40 16.17 6.43
N ILE A 76 -4.07 16.13 7.59
CA ILE A 76 -3.46 15.68 8.84
C ILE A 76 -3.25 14.16 8.79
N ALA A 77 -2.10 13.71 9.30
CA ALA A 77 -1.74 12.30 9.35
C ALA A 77 -1.24 11.88 10.74
N VAL A 78 -1.48 10.61 11.07
CA VAL A 78 -0.99 9.95 12.28
C VAL A 78 -0.19 8.71 11.87
N SER A 79 1.00 8.55 12.43
CA SER A 79 1.90 7.44 12.11
C SER A 79 2.34 6.70 13.37
N HIS A 80 2.05 5.41 13.43
CA HIS A 80 2.64 4.48 14.38
C HIS A 80 3.56 3.53 13.61
N ARG A 81 4.88 3.77 13.69
CA ARG A 81 5.91 2.95 13.00
C ARG A 81 5.72 2.89 11.48
N GLY A 82 5.05 3.88 10.89
CA GLY A 82 4.76 3.91 9.46
C GLY A 82 5.99 4.05 8.57
N GLN A 83 7.09 4.61 9.10
CA GLN A 83 8.35 4.80 8.41
C GLN A 83 9.28 3.58 8.44
N GLU A 84 8.96 2.56 9.24
CA GLU A 84 9.70 1.29 9.21
C GLU A 84 9.46 0.54 7.90
N ARG A 85 10.35 -0.41 7.59
CA ARG A 85 10.14 -1.33 6.48
C ARG A 85 9.17 -2.45 6.89
N TRP A 86 8.08 -2.58 6.12
CA TRP A 86 7.06 -3.60 6.30
C TRP A 86 6.94 -4.48 5.06
N TYR A 87 6.88 -5.80 5.25
CA TYR A 87 6.58 -6.71 4.16
C TYR A 87 5.13 -6.54 3.73
N LEU A 88 4.91 -6.14 2.48
CA LEU A 88 3.60 -5.72 1.96
C LEU A 88 2.70 -6.90 1.57
N ALA A 89 3.28 -8.10 1.44
CA ALA A 89 2.56 -9.29 0.98
C ALA A 89 1.74 -8.99 -0.29
N SER A 90 0.46 -9.36 -0.34
CA SER A 90 -0.39 -9.13 -1.52
C SER A 90 -0.84 -7.69 -1.75
N THR A 91 -0.48 -6.72 -0.91
CA THR A 91 -0.82 -5.32 -1.20
C THR A 91 0.01 -4.77 -2.37
N VAL A 92 1.16 -5.38 -2.71
CA VAL A 92 1.94 -5.07 -3.94
C VAL A 92 1.13 -5.23 -5.24
N LYS A 93 -0.03 -5.89 -5.19
CA LYS A 93 -0.96 -6.04 -6.33
C LYS A 93 -1.63 -4.71 -6.72
N ILE A 94 -1.65 -3.70 -5.85
CA ILE A 94 -2.14 -2.36 -6.23
C ILE A 94 -1.17 -1.69 -7.23
N PRO A 95 0.14 -1.57 -6.96
CA PRO A 95 1.12 -1.20 -7.99
C PRO A 95 0.98 -1.96 -9.32
N VAL A 96 0.75 -3.27 -9.27
CA VAL A 96 0.52 -4.08 -10.48
C VAL A 96 -0.76 -3.64 -11.21
N ALA A 97 -1.87 -3.45 -10.50
CA ALA A 97 -3.12 -2.98 -11.09
C ALA A 97 -2.96 -1.58 -11.72
N LEU A 98 -2.22 -0.68 -11.08
CA LEU A 98 -1.91 0.64 -11.62
C LEU A 98 -1.14 0.54 -12.93
N ALA A 99 -0.08 -0.28 -12.99
CA ALA A 99 0.72 -0.47 -14.21
C ALA A 99 -0.11 -1.06 -15.37
N VAL A 100 -0.98 -2.03 -15.08
CA VAL A 100 -1.92 -2.61 -16.07
C VAL A 100 -2.90 -1.57 -16.58
N LEU A 101 -3.51 -0.79 -15.68
CA LEU A 101 -4.49 0.22 -16.08
C LEU A 101 -3.83 1.39 -16.82
N GLN A 102 -2.58 1.76 -16.50
CA GLN A 102 -1.83 2.73 -17.31
C GLN A 102 -1.53 2.20 -18.72
N ALA A 103 -1.23 0.90 -18.88
CA ALA A 103 -1.09 0.32 -20.21
C ALA A 103 -2.40 0.34 -21.00
N VAL A 104 -3.54 0.14 -20.32
CA VAL A 104 -4.87 0.31 -20.93
C VAL A 104 -5.12 1.76 -21.34
N GLU A 105 -4.75 2.74 -20.51
CA GLU A 105 -4.91 4.16 -20.82
C GLU A 105 -4.04 4.66 -21.98
N ARG A 106 -2.85 4.07 -22.16
CA ARG A 106 -2.01 4.33 -23.33
C ARG A 106 -2.54 3.69 -24.62
N GLY A 107 -3.54 2.81 -24.52
CA GLY A 107 -4.08 2.06 -25.66
C GLY A 107 -3.23 0.84 -26.04
N ASP A 108 -2.26 0.44 -25.22
CA ASP A 108 -1.45 -0.77 -25.45
C ASP A 108 -2.34 -2.02 -25.42
N PHE A 109 -3.38 -1.99 -24.57
CA PHE A 109 -4.38 -3.04 -24.40
C PHE A 109 -5.75 -2.46 -24.09
N THR A 110 -6.77 -3.31 -24.10
CA THR A 110 -8.10 -3.01 -23.55
C THR A 110 -8.40 -3.95 -22.38
N LEU A 111 -9.34 -3.58 -21.52
CA LEU A 111 -9.81 -4.48 -20.45
C LEU A 111 -10.36 -5.82 -20.97
N ASP A 112 -10.77 -5.89 -22.24
CA ASP A 112 -11.30 -7.09 -22.89
C ASP A 112 -10.23 -7.90 -23.64
N THR A 113 -9.00 -7.38 -23.74
CA THR A 113 -7.85 -8.12 -24.27
C THR A 113 -7.66 -9.41 -23.48
N ARG A 114 -7.44 -10.53 -24.17
CA ARG A 114 -7.37 -11.86 -23.56
C ARG A 114 -5.95 -12.40 -23.52
N LEU A 115 -5.55 -12.89 -22.35
CA LEU A 115 -4.31 -13.61 -22.11
C LEU A 115 -4.59 -15.11 -22.04
N ARG A 116 -3.71 -15.92 -22.62
CA ARG A 116 -3.80 -17.39 -22.52
C ARG A 116 -3.03 -17.88 -21.31
N VAL A 117 -3.69 -18.65 -20.46
CA VAL A 117 -3.05 -19.32 -19.31
C VAL A 117 -1.98 -20.28 -19.81
N ARG A 118 -0.76 -20.18 -19.27
CA ARG A 118 0.35 -21.11 -19.49
C ARG A 118 0.57 -21.94 -18.23
N ALA A 119 1.15 -23.13 -18.38
CA ALA A 119 1.49 -23.97 -17.22
C ALA A 119 2.43 -23.27 -16.24
N ALA A 120 3.32 -22.41 -16.74
CA ALA A 120 4.25 -21.64 -15.93
C ALA A 120 3.60 -20.49 -15.14
N ASP A 121 2.37 -20.09 -15.49
CA ASP A 121 1.68 -18.97 -14.83
C ASP A 121 1.08 -19.35 -13.48
N TYR A 122 0.86 -20.64 -13.22
CA TYR A 122 0.23 -21.08 -11.99
C TYR A 122 1.08 -20.72 -10.76
N VAL A 123 0.43 -20.18 -9.75
CA VAL A 123 1.02 -19.93 -8.43
C VAL A 123 0.04 -20.41 -7.37
N ASP A 124 0.56 -20.92 -6.25
CA ASP A 124 -0.29 -21.24 -5.12
C ASP A 124 -1.03 -20.00 -4.61
N GLY A 125 -2.28 -20.14 -4.19
CA GLY A 125 -3.05 -19.00 -3.72
C GLY A 125 -4.55 -19.19 -3.81
N ALA A 126 -5.26 -18.11 -3.49
CA ALA A 126 -6.70 -18.01 -3.61
C ALA A 126 -7.13 -17.65 -5.05
N GLY A 127 -8.44 -17.48 -5.27
CA GLY A 127 -9.02 -17.12 -6.56
C GLY A 127 -9.33 -18.31 -7.46
N HIS A 128 -10.00 -18.02 -8.57
CA HIS A 128 -10.53 -19.05 -9.46
C HIS A 128 -9.65 -19.29 -10.70
N THR A 129 -8.53 -18.57 -10.86
CA THR A 129 -7.69 -18.69 -12.05
C THR A 129 -6.98 -20.05 -12.11
N ASN A 130 -6.60 -20.61 -10.96
CA ASN A 130 -6.02 -21.96 -10.87
C ASN A 130 -6.95 -23.08 -11.34
N ALA A 131 -8.26 -22.84 -11.41
CA ALA A 131 -9.24 -23.80 -11.93
C ALA A 131 -9.38 -23.73 -13.46
N LYS A 132 -8.73 -22.78 -14.13
CA LYS A 132 -8.77 -22.64 -15.58
C LYS A 132 -7.69 -23.51 -16.21
N PRO A 133 -7.98 -24.28 -17.28
CA PRO A 133 -6.98 -25.11 -17.94
C PRO A 133 -5.96 -24.26 -18.71
N VAL A 134 -4.78 -24.83 -18.96
CA VAL A 134 -3.79 -24.26 -19.88
C VAL A 134 -4.44 -23.98 -21.25
N GLY A 135 -4.14 -22.82 -21.82
CA GLY A 135 -4.70 -22.34 -23.08
C GLY A 135 -6.00 -21.56 -22.95
N ALA A 136 -6.67 -21.59 -21.79
CA ALA A 136 -7.87 -20.78 -21.53
C ALA A 136 -7.58 -19.29 -21.74
N ALA A 137 -8.47 -18.59 -22.46
CA ALA A 137 -8.33 -17.18 -22.80
C ALA A 137 -9.13 -16.30 -21.82
N LEU A 138 -8.43 -15.62 -20.92
CA LEU A 138 -8.99 -14.81 -19.83
C LEU A 138 -8.77 -13.32 -20.09
N SER A 139 -9.80 -12.49 -19.91
CA SER A 139 -9.67 -11.05 -20.14
C SER A 139 -8.84 -10.37 -19.05
N ILE A 140 -8.17 -9.26 -19.38
CA ILE A 140 -7.49 -8.39 -18.40
C ILE A 140 -8.44 -7.99 -17.27
N ARG A 141 -9.70 -7.67 -17.61
CA ARG A 141 -10.75 -7.36 -16.62
C ARG A 141 -10.92 -8.50 -15.61
N TYR A 142 -11.08 -9.74 -16.10
CA TYR A 142 -11.22 -10.91 -15.23
C TYR A 142 -10.00 -11.05 -14.32
N LEU A 143 -8.79 -10.95 -14.87
CA LEU A 143 -7.55 -11.11 -14.12
C LEU A 143 -7.37 -10.01 -13.07
N LEU A 144 -7.68 -8.75 -13.39
CA LEU A 144 -7.65 -7.63 -12.43
C LEU A 144 -8.61 -7.86 -11.27
N GLU A 145 -9.84 -8.30 -11.56
CA GLU A 145 -10.81 -8.62 -10.52
C GLU A 145 -10.38 -9.82 -9.67
N GLN A 146 -9.88 -10.90 -10.28
CA GLN A 146 -9.36 -12.04 -9.53
C GLN A 146 -8.18 -11.63 -8.63
N MET A 147 -7.25 -10.84 -9.16
CA MET A 147 -6.08 -10.35 -8.44
C MET A 147 -6.45 -9.46 -7.25
N VAL A 148 -7.37 -8.51 -7.43
CA VAL A 148 -7.68 -7.54 -6.37
C VAL A 148 -8.67 -8.13 -5.37
N ILE A 149 -9.81 -8.67 -5.84
CA ILE A 149 -10.92 -9.10 -5.00
C ILE A 149 -10.58 -10.35 -4.19
N TYR A 150 -10.00 -11.35 -4.87
CA TYR A 150 -9.72 -12.67 -4.30
C TYR A 150 -8.24 -12.86 -3.97
N SER A 151 -7.40 -11.85 -4.24
CA SER A 151 -5.96 -11.93 -4.04
C SER A 151 -5.30 -13.07 -4.84
N ASP A 152 -5.81 -13.38 -6.03
CA ASP A 152 -5.35 -14.49 -6.88
C ASP A 152 -3.92 -14.27 -7.38
N ASN A 153 -3.01 -15.18 -7.03
CA ASN A 153 -1.58 -15.07 -7.37
C ASN A 153 -1.30 -15.42 -8.84
N THR A 154 -2.04 -16.35 -9.43
CA THR A 154 -1.90 -16.72 -10.85
C THR A 154 -2.35 -15.57 -11.73
N ALA A 155 -3.48 -14.94 -11.38
CA ALA A 155 -3.92 -13.73 -12.08
C ALA A 155 -2.90 -12.60 -11.98
N SER A 156 -2.27 -12.43 -10.81
CA SER A 156 -1.19 -11.45 -10.62
C SER A 156 0.01 -11.71 -11.50
N ASP A 157 0.53 -12.95 -11.52
CA ASP A 157 1.73 -13.24 -12.30
C ASP A 157 1.46 -13.19 -13.81
N MET A 158 0.25 -13.54 -14.26
CA MET A 158 -0.17 -13.29 -15.65
C MET A 158 -0.17 -11.79 -15.99
N LEU A 159 -0.69 -10.94 -15.09
CA LEU A 159 -0.70 -9.48 -15.29
C LEU A 159 0.70 -8.86 -15.18
N ILE A 160 1.55 -9.34 -14.28
CA ILE A 160 2.97 -8.96 -14.20
C ILE A 160 3.70 -9.37 -15.48
N GLY A 161 3.41 -10.56 -16.02
CA GLY A 161 3.93 -11.02 -17.30
C GLY A 161 3.49 -10.15 -18.48
N LEU A 162 2.27 -9.61 -18.43
CA LEU A 162 1.74 -8.68 -19.44
C LEU A 162 2.50 -7.35 -19.49
N VAL A 163 2.67 -6.69 -18.33
CA VAL A 163 3.26 -5.34 -18.28
C VAL A 163 4.76 -5.32 -18.01
N GLY A 164 5.31 -6.44 -17.52
CA GLY A 164 6.69 -6.58 -17.09
C GLY A 164 6.93 -6.06 -15.67
N ILE A 165 7.61 -6.85 -14.85
CA ILE A 165 7.95 -6.49 -13.46
C ILE A 165 8.83 -5.22 -13.36
N ARG A 166 9.64 -4.93 -14.39
CA ARG A 166 10.42 -3.70 -14.46
C ARG A 166 9.53 -2.46 -14.57
N ALA A 167 8.44 -2.52 -15.33
CA ALA A 167 7.50 -1.42 -15.46
C ALA A 167 6.78 -1.15 -14.14
N VAL A 168 6.40 -2.20 -13.40
CA VAL A 168 5.80 -2.06 -12.05
C VAL A 168 6.76 -1.36 -11.09
N ASN A 169 8.03 -1.79 -11.05
CA ASN A 169 9.04 -1.17 -10.18
C ASN A 169 9.36 0.28 -10.58
N ALA A 170 9.48 0.56 -11.88
CA ALA A 170 9.71 1.91 -12.38
C ALA A 170 8.55 2.85 -12.03
N LEU A 171 7.31 2.36 -12.12
CA LEU A 171 6.12 3.10 -11.74
C LEU A 171 6.15 3.50 -10.26
N VAL A 172 6.40 2.56 -9.35
CA VAL A 172 6.43 2.89 -7.91
C VAL A 172 7.59 3.81 -7.56
N GLU A 173 8.77 3.64 -8.17
CA GLU A 173 9.89 4.55 -7.94
C GLU A 173 9.61 5.96 -8.46
N GLN A 174 8.88 6.10 -9.57
CA GLN A 174 8.45 7.39 -10.08
C GLN A 174 7.42 8.07 -9.16
N LEU A 175 6.42 7.31 -8.69
CA LEU A 175 5.30 7.86 -7.92
C LEU A 175 5.67 8.16 -6.46
N VAL A 176 6.45 7.28 -5.85
CA VAL A 176 6.81 7.33 -4.42
C VAL A 176 8.29 6.95 -4.24
N PRO A 177 9.23 7.85 -4.64
CA PRO A 177 10.65 7.55 -4.67
C PRO A 177 11.20 7.06 -3.33
N ARG A 178 11.99 5.97 -3.37
CA ARG A 178 12.53 5.30 -2.15
C ARG A 178 11.46 4.87 -1.15
N GLY A 179 10.20 4.74 -1.57
CA GLY A 179 9.08 4.33 -0.72
C GLY A 179 8.92 2.80 -0.62
N PHE A 180 9.26 2.11 -1.70
CA PHE A 180 9.13 0.67 -1.86
C PHE A 180 10.51 0.06 -2.12
N GLU A 181 10.72 -1.12 -1.55
CA GLU A 181 11.79 -2.02 -1.98
C GLU A 181 11.37 -2.72 -3.27
N ARG A 182 12.30 -3.41 -3.91
CA ARG A 182 12.04 -4.10 -5.18
C ARG A 182 10.87 -5.09 -5.07
N ILE A 183 9.86 -4.90 -5.91
CA ILE A 183 8.71 -5.79 -6.08
C ILE A 183 9.10 -6.93 -7.04
N THR A 184 8.70 -8.16 -6.72
CA THR A 184 8.88 -9.36 -7.55
C THR A 184 7.54 -9.99 -7.91
N SER A 185 7.55 -10.99 -8.80
CA SER A 185 6.37 -11.84 -9.02
C SER A 185 6.04 -12.67 -7.77
N LEU A 186 4.82 -13.19 -7.69
CA LEU A 186 4.36 -14.03 -6.59
C LEU A 186 5.01 -15.42 -6.64
N ALA A 187 5.29 -15.94 -7.84
CA ALA A 187 6.16 -17.10 -8.02
C ALA A 187 7.57 -16.84 -7.47
N ASP A 188 8.16 -15.66 -7.74
CA ASP A 188 9.49 -15.33 -7.25
C ASP A 188 9.53 -15.13 -5.73
N VAL A 189 8.43 -14.72 -5.09
CA VAL A 189 8.33 -14.78 -3.61
C VAL A 189 8.64 -16.19 -3.12
N ARG A 190 8.11 -17.23 -3.78
CA ARG A 190 8.36 -18.63 -3.42
C ARG A 190 9.80 -19.03 -3.70
N ARG A 191 10.30 -18.73 -4.91
CA ARG A 191 11.68 -19.08 -5.30
C ARG A 191 12.70 -18.42 -4.39
N HIS A 192 12.52 -17.14 -4.06
CA HIS A 192 13.42 -16.41 -3.17
C HIS A 192 13.33 -16.91 -1.73
N ALA A 193 12.12 -17.15 -1.20
CA ALA A 193 11.97 -17.70 0.14
C ALA A 193 12.58 -19.10 0.27
N TYR A 194 12.24 -20.02 -0.61
CA TYR A 194 12.81 -21.37 -0.60
C TYR A 194 14.29 -21.39 -1.02
N GLY A 195 14.77 -20.36 -1.70
CA GLY A 195 16.20 -20.15 -2.02
C GLY A 195 17.10 -20.12 -0.78
N TYR A 196 16.56 -19.69 0.37
CA TYR A 196 17.26 -19.74 1.65
C TYR A 196 17.36 -21.16 2.23
N LEU A 197 16.58 -22.13 1.75
CA LEU A 197 16.80 -23.55 2.05
C LEU A 197 17.84 -24.13 1.10
N THR A 198 17.71 -23.82 -0.20
CA THR A 198 18.54 -24.38 -1.26
C THR A 198 18.48 -23.49 -2.52
N PRO A 199 19.63 -23.15 -3.16
CA PRO A 199 19.65 -22.36 -4.40
C PRO A 199 18.84 -22.98 -5.55
N GLN A 200 18.66 -24.31 -5.54
CA GLN A 200 17.89 -25.08 -6.52
C GLN A 200 16.41 -24.68 -6.53
N ALA A 201 15.90 -24.01 -5.49
CA ALA A 201 14.54 -23.48 -5.47
C ALA A 201 14.21 -22.53 -6.63
N SER A 202 15.22 -21.95 -7.29
CA SER A 202 15.08 -21.17 -8.52
C SER A 202 14.45 -21.97 -9.68
N HIS A 203 14.53 -23.31 -9.66
CA HIS A 203 13.97 -24.18 -10.68
C HIS A 203 12.50 -24.57 -10.45
N LEU A 204 11.90 -24.14 -9.33
CA LEU A 204 10.50 -24.46 -9.04
C LEU A 204 9.56 -23.85 -10.10
N SER A 205 8.72 -24.71 -10.64
CA SER A 205 7.66 -24.37 -11.59
C SER A 205 6.36 -23.99 -10.87
N GLY A 206 5.41 -23.46 -11.64
CA GLY A 206 4.10 -23.12 -11.10
C GLY A 206 3.34 -24.31 -10.52
N HIS A 207 3.46 -25.48 -11.17
CA HIS A 207 2.87 -26.72 -10.68
C HIS A 207 3.46 -27.17 -9.35
N ASP A 208 4.77 -26.98 -9.14
CA ASP A 208 5.44 -27.34 -7.90
C ASP A 208 4.88 -26.54 -6.71
N PHE A 209 4.57 -25.26 -6.90
CA PHE A 209 3.94 -24.45 -5.85
C PHE A 209 2.58 -25.02 -5.42
N LEU A 210 1.77 -25.52 -6.37
CA LEU A 210 0.49 -26.16 -6.06
C LEU A 210 0.67 -27.45 -5.25
N ILE A 211 1.70 -28.25 -5.55
CA ILE A 211 2.04 -29.47 -4.79
C ILE A 211 2.47 -29.10 -3.36
N ILE A 212 3.37 -28.11 -3.23
CA ILE A 212 3.90 -27.67 -1.93
C ILE A 212 2.78 -27.08 -1.06
N LYS A 213 1.85 -26.33 -1.65
CA LYS A 213 0.73 -25.70 -0.91
C LYS A 213 -0.21 -26.69 -0.25
N ARG A 214 -0.38 -27.89 -0.83
CA ARG A 214 -1.27 -28.94 -0.32
C ARG A 214 -0.77 -29.58 0.98
N GLN A 215 0.51 -29.40 1.30
CA GLN A 215 1.08 -29.95 2.51
C GLN A 215 0.55 -29.22 3.75
N ARG A 216 0.34 -29.95 4.85
CA ARG A 216 -0.29 -29.42 6.06
C ARG A 216 0.72 -28.75 6.98
N SER A 217 1.90 -29.32 7.11
CA SER A 217 2.96 -28.81 7.99
C SER A 217 4.18 -28.31 7.22
N ASP A 218 5.04 -27.53 7.89
CA ASP A 218 6.32 -27.12 7.30
C ASP A 218 7.30 -28.28 7.16
N ALA A 219 7.25 -29.27 8.06
CA ALA A 219 8.04 -30.50 7.92
C ALA A 219 7.69 -31.24 6.63
N ASP A 220 6.39 -31.39 6.34
CA ASP A 220 5.92 -32.01 5.09
C ASP A 220 6.37 -31.20 3.85
N ARG A 221 6.33 -29.86 3.94
CA ARG A 221 6.80 -28.97 2.86
C ARG A 221 8.31 -29.15 2.61
N VAL A 222 9.13 -29.28 3.65
CA VAL A 222 10.56 -29.56 3.52
C VAL A 222 10.78 -30.90 2.79
N GLN A 223 10.04 -31.94 3.16
CA GLN A 223 10.17 -33.25 2.50
C GLN A 223 9.74 -33.22 1.03
N VAL A 224 8.66 -32.49 0.70
CA VAL A 224 8.24 -32.30 -0.70
C VAL A 224 9.26 -31.48 -1.48
N LEU A 225 9.78 -30.39 -0.91
CA LEU A 225 10.82 -29.58 -1.54
C LEU A 225 12.08 -30.41 -1.84
N SER A 226 12.51 -31.24 -0.88
CA SER A 226 13.65 -32.16 -1.04
C SER A 226 13.47 -33.08 -2.25
N ARG A 227 12.28 -33.68 -2.40
CA ARG A 227 11.96 -34.53 -3.55
C ARG A 227 11.90 -33.77 -4.88
N LEU A 228 11.21 -32.63 -4.91
CA LEU A 228 11.04 -31.85 -6.15
C LEU A 228 12.37 -31.27 -6.66
N LEU A 229 13.25 -30.88 -5.75
CA LEU A 229 14.52 -30.24 -6.06
C LEU A 229 15.69 -31.23 -6.20
N HIS A 230 15.46 -32.51 -5.87
CA HIS A 230 16.51 -33.54 -5.83
C HIS A 230 17.69 -33.16 -4.93
N VAL A 231 17.39 -32.51 -3.79
CA VAL A 231 18.37 -32.10 -2.78
C VAL A 231 17.94 -32.70 -1.44
N PRO A 232 18.75 -33.52 -0.77
CA PRO A 232 18.41 -34.09 0.52
C PRO A 232 18.06 -33.00 1.54
N ALA A 233 16.95 -33.17 2.28
CA ALA A 233 16.51 -32.19 3.28
C ALA A 233 17.58 -31.88 4.34
N VAL A 234 18.44 -32.85 4.67
CA VAL A 234 19.58 -32.68 5.59
C VAL A 234 20.63 -31.69 5.06
N SER A 235 20.66 -31.45 3.75
CA SER A 235 21.55 -30.50 3.10
C SER A 235 20.95 -29.10 2.95
N PHE A 236 19.72 -28.87 3.44
CA PHE A 236 19.14 -27.53 3.43
C PHE A 236 19.85 -26.60 4.42
N LEU A 237 20.05 -25.35 4.02
CA LEU A 237 20.79 -24.35 4.79
C LEU A 237 20.04 -23.86 6.03
N LEU A 238 18.72 -24.00 6.04
CA LEU A 238 17.85 -23.63 7.16
C LEU A 238 16.93 -24.81 7.53
N PRO A 239 16.55 -24.93 8.81
CA PRO A 239 15.87 -26.13 9.30
C PRO A 239 14.38 -26.17 8.97
N SER A 240 13.76 -25.03 8.61
CA SER A 240 12.34 -24.99 8.29
C SER A 240 11.98 -23.98 7.20
N VAL A 241 10.82 -24.19 6.56
CA VAL A 241 10.22 -23.20 5.67
C VAL A 241 9.92 -21.88 6.40
N GLY A 242 9.60 -21.93 7.69
CA GLY A 242 9.40 -20.73 8.51
C GLY A 242 10.64 -19.85 8.55
N ASP A 243 11.80 -20.43 8.87
CA ASP A 243 13.07 -19.72 8.93
C ASP A 243 13.47 -19.14 7.58
N ALA A 244 13.22 -19.90 6.51
CA ALA A 244 13.47 -19.45 5.14
C ALA A 244 12.63 -18.21 4.76
N PHE A 245 11.37 -18.16 5.20
CA PHE A 245 10.54 -16.97 5.01
C PHE A 245 10.98 -15.78 5.87
N GLU A 246 11.41 -16.02 7.12
CA GLU A 246 11.94 -14.94 7.97
C GLU A 246 13.23 -14.35 7.40
N ALA A 247 14.14 -15.19 6.87
CA ALA A 247 15.33 -14.73 6.15
C ALA A 247 14.96 -13.93 4.89
N TYR A 248 13.96 -14.39 4.13
CA TYR A 248 13.43 -13.64 2.98
C TYR A 248 12.85 -12.28 3.36
N TYR A 249 12.11 -12.16 4.47
CA TYR A 249 11.60 -10.87 4.93
C TYR A 249 12.74 -9.92 5.34
N ALA A 250 13.81 -10.44 5.93
CA ALA A 250 14.98 -9.64 6.29
C ALA A 250 15.66 -9.05 5.04
N GLY A 251 15.62 -9.76 3.91
CA GLY A 251 16.14 -9.30 2.61
C GLY A 251 15.37 -8.15 1.96
N GLY A 252 14.20 -7.79 2.47
CA GLY A 252 13.48 -6.57 2.08
C GLY A 252 12.66 -6.62 0.78
N LEU A 253 12.76 -7.67 -0.04
CA LEU A 253 11.94 -7.80 -1.25
C LEU A 253 10.43 -7.69 -0.93
N ASN A 254 9.68 -7.06 -1.83
CA ASN A 254 8.23 -6.81 -1.68
C ASN A 254 7.85 -6.12 -0.36
N SER A 255 8.73 -5.25 0.14
CA SER A 255 8.49 -4.44 1.34
C SER A 255 8.38 -2.96 0.99
N GLY A 256 7.90 -2.15 1.91
CA GLY A 256 7.85 -0.69 1.77
C GLY A 256 7.50 -0.01 3.09
N ARG A 257 7.55 1.32 3.10
CA ARG A 257 7.03 2.11 4.22
C ARG A 257 5.52 2.32 4.06
N LEU A 258 4.81 2.39 5.19
CA LEU A 258 3.35 2.56 5.19
C LEU A 258 2.94 3.98 4.78
N ASP A 259 3.76 4.98 5.11
CA ASP A 259 3.56 6.37 4.67
C ASP A 259 3.64 6.50 3.15
N ALA A 260 4.65 5.89 2.52
CA ALA A 260 4.80 5.85 1.08
C ALA A 260 3.67 5.06 0.38
N TYR A 261 3.20 3.98 0.99
CA TYR A 261 2.02 3.27 0.47
C TYR A 261 0.77 4.16 0.54
N ALA A 262 0.63 4.97 1.59
CA ALA A 262 -0.48 5.93 1.70
C ALA A 262 -0.38 7.03 0.63
N ASP A 263 0.83 7.53 0.33
CA ASP A 263 1.06 8.49 -0.75
C ASP A 263 0.64 7.91 -2.11
N LEU A 264 0.97 6.64 -2.38
CA LEU A 264 0.54 5.93 -3.58
C LEU A 264 -0.99 5.86 -3.69
N LEU A 265 -1.67 5.52 -2.58
CA LEU A 265 -3.13 5.49 -2.52
C LEU A 265 -3.73 6.89 -2.71
N GLU A 266 -3.13 7.93 -2.14
CA GLU A 266 -3.59 9.31 -2.31
C GLU A 266 -3.52 9.75 -3.78
N LEU A 267 -2.42 9.43 -4.46
CA LEU A 267 -2.27 9.70 -5.90
C LEU A 267 -3.31 8.96 -6.73
N LEU A 268 -3.67 7.71 -6.38
CA LEU A 268 -4.77 6.99 -7.02
C LEU A 268 -6.11 7.69 -6.77
N VAL A 269 -6.45 7.94 -5.51
CA VAL A 269 -7.74 8.51 -5.09
C VAL A 269 -7.98 9.89 -5.71
N ASN A 270 -6.94 10.71 -5.83
CA ASN A 270 -7.00 12.04 -6.43
C ASN A 270 -6.87 12.03 -7.96
N GLY A 271 -6.88 10.86 -8.61
CA GLY A 271 -6.83 10.74 -10.07
C GLY A 271 -5.53 11.24 -10.69
N LYS A 272 -4.41 11.11 -9.96
CA LYS A 272 -3.08 11.54 -10.42
C LYS A 272 -2.28 10.42 -11.09
N VAL A 273 -2.61 9.16 -10.81
CA VAL A 273 -1.96 7.98 -11.43
C VAL A 273 -2.77 7.39 -12.58
N LEU A 274 -4.09 7.42 -12.44
CA LEU A 274 -5.07 6.94 -13.41
C LEU A 274 -6.11 8.04 -13.65
N HIS A 275 -6.71 8.05 -14.83
CA HIS A 275 -7.77 8.99 -15.19
C HIS A 275 -9.13 8.51 -14.67
N GLY A 276 -10.10 9.44 -14.59
CA GLY A 276 -11.33 9.27 -13.81
C GLY A 276 -12.11 7.96 -14.01
N ALA A 277 -12.19 7.43 -15.23
CA ALA A 277 -12.87 6.15 -15.47
C ALA A 277 -12.12 4.96 -14.84
N HIS A 278 -10.80 4.89 -14.99
CA HIS A 278 -9.99 3.79 -14.44
C HIS A 278 -9.72 3.94 -12.95
N THR A 279 -9.64 5.17 -12.42
CA THR A 279 -9.64 5.42 -10.97
C THR A 279 -10.91 4.88 -10.33
N ARG A 280 -12.09 5.25 -10.86
CA ARG A 280 -13.38 4.74 -10.37
C ARG A 280 -13.48 3.22 -10.51
N TYR A 281 -13.01 2.67 -11.62
CA TYR A 281 -12.96 1.22 -11.81
C TYR A 281 -12.13 0.53 -10.73
N LEU A 282 -10.87 0.95 -10.52
CA LEU A 282 -9.99 0.30 -9.55
C LEU A 282 -10.53 0.44 -8.12
N LEU A 283 -10.98 1.63 -7.72
CA LEU A 283 -11.59 1.83 -6.40
C LEU A 283 -12.85 0.97 -6.22
N GLY A 284 -13.71 0.87 -7.24
CA GLY A 284 -14.89 0.00 -7.21
C GLY A 284 -14.55 -1.51 -7.19
N VAL A 285 -13.42 -1.92 -7.76
CA VAL A 285 -12.91 -3.29 -7.58
C VAL A 285 -12.39 -3.49 -6.15
N MET A 286 -11.68 -2.50 -5.60
CA MET A 286 -11.16 -2.52 -4.24
C MET A 286 -12.27 -2.51 -3.16
N GLU A 287 -13.42 -1.89 -3.41
CA GLU A 287 -14.60 -1.95 -2.52
C GLU A 287 -15.27 -3.34 -2.51
N ARG A 288 -14.99 -4.18 -3.51
CA ARG A 288 -15.56 -5.54 -3.63
C ARG A 288 -14.66 -6.63 -3.05
N VAL A 289 -13.52 -6.27 -2.46
CA VAL A 289 -12.58 -7.25 -1.89
C VAL A 289 -13.26 -8.17 -0.89
N GLN A 290 -13.02 -9.48 -1.02
CA GLN A 290 -13.65 -10.51 -0.18
C GLN A 290 -12.71 -11.10 0.87
N THR A 291 -11.42 -10.76 0.80
CA THR A 291 -10.43 -11.17 1.80
C THR A 291 -10.40 -10.19 2.97
N GLY A 292 -10.06 -10.67 4.18
CA GLY A 292 -9.80 -9.78 5.32
C GLY A 292 -11.03 -9.08 5.89
N VAL A 293 -12.23 -9.65 5.70
CA VAL A 293 -13.49 -9.11 6.25
C VAL A 293 -13.49 -8.93 7.77
N HIS A 294 -12.55 -9.57 8.48
CA HIS A 294 -12.35 -9.46 9.93
C HIS A 294 -11.21 -8.51 10.34
N ARG A 295 -10.64 -7.74 9.41
CA ARG A 295 -9.54 -6.79 9.64
C ARG A 295 -10.09 -5.38 9.87
N VAL A 296 -9.45 -4.36 9.30
CA VAL A 296 -9.78 -2.94 9.49
C VAL A 296 -11.27 -2.72 9.26
N GLN A 297 -11.82 -3.28 8.18
CA GLN A 297 -13.25 -3.18 7.86
C GLN A 297 -14.19 -3.56 9.02
N ALA A 298 -13.85 -4.60 9.79
CA ALA A 298 -14.68 -5.05 10.91
C ALA A 298 -14.66 -4.12 12.13
N GLY A 299 -13.75 -3.13 12.14
CA GLY A 299 -13.66 -2.09 13.15
C GLY A 299 -14.26 -0.75 12.73
N LEU A 300 -14.63 -0.59 11.46
CA LEU A 300 -15.19 0.66 10.93
C LEU A 300 -16.68 0.82 11.28
N PRO A 301 -17.22 2.07 11.29
CA PRO A 301 -18.66 2.27 11.43
C PRO A 301 -19.40 1.66 10.24
N LYS A 302 -20.64 1.22 10.45
CA LYS A 302 -21.45 0.51 9.43
C LYS A 302 -21.72 1.33 8.17
N THR A 303 -21.69 2.64 8.28
CA THR A 303 -21.87 3.59 7.18
C THR A 303 -20.64 3.73 6.29
N ALA A 304 -19.48 3.23 6.74
CA ALA A 304 -18.24 3.32 5.98
C ALA A 304 -18.22 2.35 4.79
N ARG A 305 -17.75 2.85 3.64
CA ARG A 305 -17.25 2.03 2.54
C ARG A 305 -15.73 1.92 2.65
N PHE A 306 -15.17 0.78 2.28
CA PHE A 306 -13.72 0.57 2.34
C PHE A 306 -13.18 -0.01 1.03
N ALA A 307 -12.57 0.85 0.21
CA ALA A 307 -11.87 0.46 -0.99
C ALA A 307 -10.44 0.03 -0.60
N HIS A 308 -10.21 -1.27 -0.45
CA HIS A 308 -8.98 -1.77 0.18
C HIS A 308 -8.28 -2.88 -0.59
N LYS A 309 -7.09 -3.24 -0.11
CA LYS A 309 -6.37 -4.46 -0.49
C LYS A 309 -5.70 -5.06 0.73
N THR A 310 -5.89 -6.36 0.86
CA THR A 310 -5.26 -7.17 1.91
C THR A 310 -3.92 -7.77 1.47
N GLY A 311 -3.11 -8.13 2.47
CA GLY A 311 -1.94 -8.97 2.34
C GLY A 311 -1.87 -10.03 3.43
N THR A 312 -1.51 -11.27 3.09
CA THR A 312 -1.14 -12.29 4.08
C THR A 312 -0.06 -13.18 3.53
N GLN A 313 1.02 -13.32 4.28
CA GLN A 313 2.07 -14.29 4.03
C GLN A 313 2.64 -14.72 5.38
N ARG A 314 2.28 -15.93 5.82
CA ARG A 314 2.69 -16.47 7.12
C ARG A 314 2.46 -15.45 8.25
N ALA A 315 3.48 -15.08 9.00
CA ALA A 315 3.44 -14.12 10.09
C ALA A 315 3.48 -12.64 9.64
N ARG A 316 2.99 -12.31 8.44
CA ARG A 316 2.91 -10.95 7.90
C ARG A 316 1.50 -10.74 7.36
N THR A 317 0.78 -9.75 7.89
CA THR A 317 -0.60 -9.47 7.52
C THR A 317 -0.79 -7.98 7.32
N CYS A 318 -1.42 -7.55 6.23
CA CYS A 318 -1.69 -6.14 5.96
C CYS A 318 -3.14 -5.93 5.51
N ASP A 319 -3.65 -4.73 5.71
CA ASP A 319 -4.90 -4.24 5.16
C ASP A 319 -4.78 -2.74 4.93
N SER A 320 -5.02 -2.29 3.70
CA SER A 320 -4.67 -0.93 3.28
C SER A 320 -5.62 -0.41 2.22
N GLY A 321 -6.14 0.80 2.41
CA GLY A 321 -7.17 1.33 1.52
C GLY A 321 -7.70 2.70 1.88
N LEU A 322 -8.74 3.10 1.16
CA LEU A 322 -9.53 4.31 1.36
C LEU A 322 -10.82 3.96 2.11
N VAL A 323 -10.98 4.51 3.31
CA VAL A 323 -12.24 4.56 4.04
C VAL A 323 -13.02 5.79 3.58
N THR A 324 -14.29 5.61 3.22
CA THR A 324 -15.20 6.70 2.88
C THR A 324 -16.44 6.65 3.77
N VAL A 325 -16.70 7.69 4.54
CA VAL A 325 -17.88 7.82 5.40
C VAL A 325 -18.76 8.94 4.84
N PRO A 326 -20.02 8.67 4.45
CA PRO A 326 -20.94 9.70 3.99
C PRO A 326 -21.18 10.76 5.08
N ARG A 327 -21.19 12.04 4.69
CA ARG A 327 -21.57 13.17 5.56
C ARG A 327 -22.53 14.10 4.83
N LEU A 328 -23.22 14.94 5.59
CA LEU A 328 -23.93 16.08 5.02
C LEU A 328 -22.94 17.00 4.30
N GLY A 329 -23.15 17.21 3.00
CA GLY A 329 -22.33 18.07 2.14
C GLY A 329 -21.20 17.35 1.41
N ARG A 330 -20.28 16.68 2.12
CA ARG A 330 -19.12 16.00 1.52
C ARG A 330 -18.64 14.80 2.31
N ASP A 331 -18.48 13.65 1.65
CA ASP A 331 -17.90 12.44 2.24
C ASP A 331 -16.56 12.71 2.95
N GLN A 332 -16.40 12.15 4.15
CA GLN A 332 -15.12 12.06 4.85
C GLN A 332 -14.29 10.93 4.25
N ARG A 333 -13.04 11.20 3.86
CA ARG A 333 -12.16 10.26 3.15
C ARG A 333 -10.84 10.10 3.90
N VAL A 334 -10.56 8.88 4.33
CA VAL A 334 -9.38 8.57 5.14
C VAL A 334 -8.61 7.43 4.49
N ILE A 335 -7.32 7.64 4.26
CA ILE A 335 -6.41 6.55 3.90
C ILE A 335 -5.93 5.88 5.18
N VAL A 336 -6.00 4.55 5.21
CA VAL A 336 -5.43 3.72 6.26
C VAL A 336 -4.52 2.68 5.63
N VAL A 337 -3.31 2.54 6.18
CA VAL A 337 -2.34 1.52 5.80
C VAL A 337 -1.86 0.85 7.08
N ALA A 338 -2.27 -0.41 7.30
CA ALA A 338 -1.93 -1.13 8.52
C ALA A 338 -1.33 -2.50 8.20
N CYS A 339 -0.27 -2.85 8.92
CA CYS A 339 0.41 -4.14 8.80
C CYS A 339 0.79 -4.70 10.18
N THR A 340 0.82 -6.03 10.29
CA THR A 340 1.31 -6.78 11.44
C THR A 340 2.49 -7.67 11.03
N ARG A 341 3.38 -7.94 11.97
CA ARG A 341 4.49 -8.90 11.84
C ARG A 341 4.73 -9.69 13.11
N GLY A 342 5.27 -10.90 12.97
CA GLY A 342 5.66 -11.75 14.10
C GLY A 342 4.53 -12.61 14.69
N GLU A 343 3.34 -12.62 14.08
CA GLU A 343 2.19 -13.37 14.56
C GLU A 343 1.71 -14.40 13.52
N LEU A 344 1.88 -15.70 13.83
CA LEU A 344 1.50 -16.81 12.95
C LEU A 344 -0.01 -17.06 12.90
N SER A 345 -0.76 -16.69 13.95
CA SER A 345 -2.22 -16.81 13.96
C SER A 345 -2.84 -15.68 13.15
N SER A 346 -3.39 -16.02 11.99
CA SER A 346 -4.14 -15.05 11.18
C SER A 346 -5.30 -14.44 11.95
N ALA A 347 -5.98 -15.19 12.83
CA ALA A 347 -7.05 -14.66 13.66
C ALA A 347 -6.56 -13.59 14.67
N ARG A 348 -5.35 -13.73 15.24
CA ARG A 348 -4.76 -12.70 16.11
C ARG A 348 -4.34 -11.48 15.30
N SER A 349 -3.71 -11.67 14.14
CA SER A 349 -3.36 -10.56 13.24
C SER A 349 -4.60 -9.81 12.74
N ASP A 350 -5.67 -10.51 12.38
CA ASP A 350 -6.91 -9.90 11.91
C ASP A 350 -7.58 -9.10 13.03
N ARG A 351 -7.60 -9.61 14.27
CA ARG A 351 -8.08 -8.85 15.43
C ARG A 351 -7.27 -7.57 15.66
N ALA A 352 -5.94 -7.63 15.59
CA ALA A 352 -5.10 -6.44 15.71
C ALA A 352 -5.45 -5.38 14.66
N LEU A 353 -5.69 -5.79 13.41
CA LEU A 353 -6.09 -4.89 12.33
C LEU A 353 -7.53 -4.38 12.47
N ARG A 354 -8.45 -5.19 13.00
CA ARG A 354 -9.79 -4.73 13.38
C ARG A 354 -9.71 -3.64 14.44
N ASP A 355 -8.86 -3.81 15.44
CA ASP A 355 -8.72 -2.82 16.52
C ASP A 355 -8.18 -1.48 15.99
N VAL A 356 -7.40 -1.47 14.88
CA VAL A 356 -7.06 -0.24 14.15
C VAL A 356 -8.30 0.44 13.55
N GLY A 357 -9.20 -0.33 12.93
CA GLY A 357 -10.48 0.18 12.44
C GLY A 357 -11.33 0.79 13.57
N ALA A 358 -11.38 0.10 14.71
CA ALA A 358 -12.09 0.59 15.89
C ALA A 358 -11.43 1.86 16.45
N ALA A 359 -10.10 1.93 16.53
CA ALA A 359 -9.37 3.12 16.96
C ALA A 359 -9.66 4.34 16.07
N LEU A 360 -9.69 4.16 14.75
CA LEU A 360 -10.09 5.20 13.79
C LEU A 360 -11.49 5.76 14.12
N CYS A 361 -12.45 4.88 14.35
CA CYS A 361 -13.81 5.28 14.69
C CYS A 361 -13.88 6.00 16.04
N ASN A 362 -13.32 5.38 17.09
CA ASN A 362 -13.37 5.88 18.46
C ASN A 362 -12.63 7.21 18.67
N SER A 363 -11.65 7.53 17.82
CA SER A 363 -10.91 8.80 17.86
C SER A 363 -11.76 10.04 17.51
N GLY A 364 -12.95 9.86 16.93
CA GLY A 364 -13.76 10.97 16.41
C GLY A 364 -13.52 11.27 14.93
N LEU A 365 -12.45 10.74 14.32
CA LEU A 365 -12.11 10.98 12.91
C LEU A 365 -13.23 10.55 11.95
N LEU A 366 -13.87 9.41 12.24
CA LEU A 366 -14.94 8.87 11.40
C LEU A 366 -16.35 9.21 11.91
N THR A 367 -16.50 10.09 12.92
CA THR A 367 -17.78 10.34 13.62
C THR A 367 -18.05 11.83 13.95
N ASP A 368 -17.67 12.77 13.08
CA ASP A 368 -17.85 14.23 13.27
C ASP A 368 -17.26 14.73 14.59
N GLY A 369 -16.12 14.16 15.01
CA GLY A 369 -15.46 14.48 16.27
C GLY A 369 -16.08 13.82 17.50
N ARG A 370 -17.16 13.02 17.38
CA ARG A 370 -17.73 12.27 18.51
C ARG A 370 -16.86 11.08 18.86
N THR A 371 -16.11 11.20 19.94
CA THR A 371 -15.28 10.10 20.44
C THR A 371 -16.16 9.02 21.05
N HIS A 372 -15.74 7.76 20.91
CA HIS A 372 -16.49 6.59 21.41
C HIS A 372 -17.98 6.58 21.03
N ASP A 373 -18.29 7.00 19.80
CA ASP A 373 -19.66 6.98 19.26
C ASP A 373 -20.27 5.57 19.38
N PRO A 374 -21.55 5.41 19.75
CA PRO A 374 -22.20 4.10 19.86
C PRO A 374 -22.14 3.24 18.58
N GLU A 375 -21.95 3.84 17.41
CA GLU A 375 -21.75 3.11 16.16
C GLU A 375 -20.35 2.48 16.02
N CYS A 376 -19.38 2.93 16.83
CA CYS A 376 -18.03 2.43 16.84
C CYS A 376 -17.92 1.14 17.63
N PRO A 377 -17.30 0.08 17.07
CA PRO A 377 -16.94 -1.10 17.84
C PRO A 377 -15.99 -0.74 19.00
N PRO A 378 -16.08 -1.43 20.15
CA PRO A 378 -15.13 -1.20 21.23
C PRO A 378 -13.73 -1.64 20.80
N VAL A 379 -12.73 -0.84 21.16
CA VAL A 379 -11.32 -1.25 21.15
C VAL A 379 -11.11 -2.11 22.39
N ALA A 380 -10.42 -3.25 22.26
CA ALA A 380 -10.01 -4.01 23.43
C ALA A 380 -9.19 -3.09 24.35
N ARG A 381 -9.47 -3.11 25.66
CA ARG A 381 -8.70 -2.34 26.66
C ARG A 381 -7.92 -3.33 27.53
N VAL A 382 -6.68 -2.97 27.88
CA VAL A 382 -5.95 -3.65 28.94
C VAL A 382 -6.76 -3.46 30.23
N VAL A 383 -7.45 -4.50 30.69
CA VAL A 383 -7.90 -4.56 32.07
C VAL A 383 -6.63 -4.78 32.88
N HIS A 384 -6.04 -3.71 33.41
CA HIS A 384 -5.14 -3.86 34.54
C HIS A 384 -5.97 -4.52 35.65
N ARG A 385 -5.79 -5.83 35.87
CA ARG A 385 -6.21 -6.42 37.13
C ARG A 385 -5.41 -5.67 38.19
N ALA A 386 -6.08 -4.81 38.95
CA ALA A 386 -5.52 -4.30 40.18
C ALA A 386 -5.07 -5.51 40.99
N ASP A 387 -3.80 -5.53 41.37
CA ASP A 387 -3.25 -6.53 42.26
C ASP A 387 -4.07 -6.48 43.56
N PRO A 388 -4.70 -7.57 44.02
CA PRO A 388 -5.56 -7.54 45.21
C PRO A 388 -4.75 -7.49 46.52
N GLY A 389 -3.66 -6.73 46.54
CA GLY A 389 -2.66 -6.74 47.61
C GLY A 389 -2.12 -5.37 47.92
N GLU A 390 -2.97 -4.48 48.44
CA GLU A 390 -2.57 -3.43 49.38
C GLU A 390 -3.86 -2.95 50.09
N ARG A 391 -4.12 -3.53 51.26
CA ARG A 391 -5.00 -2.99 52.30
C ARG A 391 -4.18 -2.75 53.55
#